data_AF-A0A7Z7AXR3-F1
#
_entry.id   AF-A0A7Z7AXR3-F1
#
_cell.length_a   1.000
_cell.length_b   1.000
_cell.length_c   1.000
_cell.angle_alpha   90.00
_cell.angle_beta   90.00
_cell.angle_gamma   90.00
#
_symmetry.space_group_name_H-M   'P 1'
#
loop_
_entity.id
_entity.type
_entity.pdbx_description
1 polymer ?
#
loop_
_entity_poly.entity_id
_entity_poly.type
_entity_poly.pdbx_seq_one_letter_code
_entity_poly.pdbx_strand_id
1 'polypeptide(L)'
;MNLLIAASGLLLVALCILHIVFGEKNYFNTKEKRGIAGYVPYHQISVVMFLEGVGMIYSAINFNMQIPVFILLLILASLTTFVVICIKEKEEETIKDSMPQLILFGIVLLLIVLGFSQELPVT
;
A
#
# COMPACT_ATOMS: atom_id res chain seq x y z
N MET A 1 18.43 -7.65 11.39
CA MET A 1 17.01 -7.55 11.03
C MET A 1 16.63 -6.08 11.07
N ASN A 2 16.12 -5.54 9.97
CA ASN A 2 15.69 -4.15 9.91
C ASN A 2 14.28 -3.99 10.48
N LEU A 3 14.19 -3.57 11.74
CA LEU A 3 12.90 -3.45 12.44
C LEU A 3 11.94 -2.47 11.75
N LEU A 4 12.46 -1.41 11.12
CA LEU A 4 11.63 -0.41 10.44
C LEU A 4 11.03 -0.97 9.14
N ILE A 5 11.83 -1.70 8.35
CA ILE A 5 11.32 -2.37 7.14
C ILE A 5 10.34 -3.49 7.52
N ALA A 6 10.61 -4.25 8.59
CA ALA A 6 9.67 -5.27 9.09
C ALA A 6 8.35 -4.65 9.53
N ALA A 7 8.39 -3.56 10.30
CA ALA A 7 7.20 -2.83 10.74
C ALA A 7 6.40 -2.26 9.57
N SER A 8 7.08 -1.73 8.55
CA SER A 8 6.47 -1.27 7.30
C SER A 8 5.73 -2.39 6.59
N GLY A 9 6.34 -3.58 6.50
CA GLY A 9 5.70 -4.74 5.89
C GLY A 9 4.49 -5.23 6.67
N LEU A 10 4.56 -5.25 8.00
CA LEU A 10 3.41 -5.57 8.87
C LEU A 10 2.26 -4.56 8.71
N LEU A 11 2.57 -3.28 8.60
CA LEU A 11 1.58 -2.22 8.35
C LEU A 11 0.91 -2.39 6.99
N LEU A 12 1.66 -2.76 5.94
CA LEU A 12 1.09 -3.07 4.62
C LEU A 12 0.16 -4.27 4.64
N VAL A 13 0.51 -5.33 5.38
CA VAL A 13 -0.39 -6.49 5.57
C VAL A 13 -1.65 -6.08 6.33
N ALA A 14 -1.53 -5.28 7.39
CA ALA A 14 -2.70 -4.78 8.13
C ALA A 14 -3.60 -3.90 7.25
N LEU A 15 -3.00 -3.02 6.45
CA LEU A 15 -3.71 -2.19 5.47
C LEU A 15 -4.43 -3.03 4.42
N CYS A 16 -3.82 -4.11 3.95
CA CYS A 16 -4.47 -5.06 3.05
C CYS A 16 -5.73 -5.65 3.68
N ILE A 17 -5.64 -6.14 4.91
CA ILE A 17 -6.79 -6.72 5.61
C ILE A 17 -7.89 -5.65 5.79
N LEU A 18 -7.53 -4.46 6.24
CA LEU A 18 -8.47 -3.35 6.41
C LEU A 18 -9.13 -2.95 5.10
N HIS A 19 -8.35 -2.88 4.00
CA HIS A 19 -8.85 -2.55 2.68
C HIS A 19 -9.88 -3.61 2.25
N ILE A 20 -9.53 -4.89 2.24
CA ILE A 20 -10.46 -5.98 1.89
C ILE A 20 -11.75 -5.91 2.74
N VAL A 21 -11.63 -5.84 4.06
CA VAL A 21 -12.80 -5.85 4.96
C VAL A 21 -13.67 -4.61 4.75
N PHE A 22 -13.07 -3.44 4.55
CA PHE A 22 -13.80 -2.21 4.31
C PHE A 22 -14.53 -2.23 2.96
N GLY A 23 -13.85 -2.69 1.90
CA GLY A 23 -14.44 -2.83 0.57
C GLY A 23 -15.62 -3.80 0.57
N GLU A 24 -15.45 -4.96 1.19
CA GLU A 24 -16.53 -5.95 1.31
C GLU A 24 -17.73 -5.38 2.08
N LYS A 25 -17.51 -4.79 3.26
CA LYS A 25 -18.61 -4.30 4.11
C LYS A 25 -19.33 -3.06 3.57
N ASN A 26 -18.58 -2.09 3.04
CA ASN A 26 -19.14 -0.77 2.71
C ASN A 26 -19.37 -0.58 1.22
N TYR A 27 -18.66 -1.32 0.37
CA TYR A 27 -18.72 -1.13 -1.08
C TYR A 27 -19.43 -2.29 -1.78
N PHE A 28 -19.01 -3.54 -1.59
CA PHE A 28 -19.56 -4.67 -2.34
C PHE A 28 -20.86 -5.24 -1.76
N ASN A 29 -21.03 -5.28 -0.44
CA ASN A 29 -22.28 -5.78 0.18
C ASN A 29 -23.45 -4.79 0.16
N THR A 30 -23.23 -3.50 -0.13
CA THR A 30 -24.25 -2.44 0.00
C THR A 30 -24.91 -2.04 -1.31
N LYS A 31 -24.32 -2.34 -2.48
CA LYS A 31 -24.91 -2.03 -3.78
C LYS A 31 -25.24 -3.30 -4.55
N GLU A 32 -26.52 -3.53 -4.80
CA GLU A 32 -26.99 -4.60 -5.68
C GLU A 32 -26.36 -4.44 -7.07
N LYS A 33 -25.60 -5.47 -7.48
CA LYS A 33 -24.94 -5.62 -8.80
C LYS A 33 -23.86 -4.58 -9.11
N ARG A 34 -22.68 -4.73 -8.50
CA ARG A 34 -21.45 -4.18 -9.09
C ARG A 34 -20.83 -5.21 -10.04
N GLY A 35 -20.40 -4.76 -11.21
CA GLY A 35 -19.79 -5.62 -12.22
C GLY A 35 -18.41 -6.13 -11.80
N ILE A 36 -18.04 -7.30 -12.34
CA ILE A 36 -16.71 -7.94 -12.20
C ILE A 36 -15.56 -6.94 -12.44
N ALA A 37 -15.79 -5.96 -13.32
CA ALA A 37 -14.84 -4.90 -13.68
C ALA A 37 -14.40 -4.00 -12.52
N GLY A 38 -15.19 -3.85 -11.45
CA GLY A 38 -14.77 -3.12 -10.24
C GLY A 38 -14.24 -4.03 -9.13
N TYR A 39 -14.81 -5.24 -9.03
CA TYR A 39 -14.45 -6.22 -8.00
C TYR A 39 -13.04 -6.80 -8.20
N VAL A 40 -12.72 -7.19 -9.43
CA VAL A 40 -11.43 -7.84 -9.74
C VAL A 40 -10.25 -6.89 -9.51
N PRO A 41 -10.24 -5.65 -10.03
CA PRO A 41 -9.12 -4.72 -9.78
C PRO A 41 -8.93 -4.40 -8.30
N TYR A 42 -10.02 -4.31 -7.53
CA TYR A 42 -9.97 -4.05 -6.09
C TYR A 42 -9.22 -5.15 -5.33
N HIS A 43 -9.55 -6.40 -5.59
CA HIS A 43 -8.85 -7.53 -4.96
C HIS A 43 -7.44 -7.73 -5.54
N GLN A 44 -7.19 -7.40 -6.81
CA GLN A 44 -5.84 -7.40 -7.37
C GLN A 44 -4.93 -6.42 -6.63
N ILE A 45 -5.38 -5.20 -6.35
CA ILE A 45 -4.64 -4.22 -5.54
C ILE A 45 -4.41 -4.77 -4.13
N SER A 46 -5.41 -5.42 -3.54
CA SER A 46 -5.27 -6.04 -2.21
C SER A 46 -4.16 -7.09 -2.19
N VAL A 47 -4.10 -7.96 -3.20
CA VAL A 47 -3.06 -8.99 -3.34
C VAL A 47 -1.69 -8.34 -3.52
N VAL A 48 -1.58 -7.29 -4.32
CA VAL A 48 -0.32 -6.53 -4.48
C VAL A 48 0.16 -5.99 -3.13
N MET A 49 -0.70 -5.27 -2.38
CA MET A 49 -0.33 -4.73 -1.06
C MET A 49 0.08 -5.84 -0.07
N PHE A 50 -0.58 -7.00 -0.13
CA PHE A 50 -0.20 -8.14 0.71
C PHE A 50 1.20 -8.68 0.36
N LEU A 51 1.46 -8.89 -0.93
CA LEU A 51 2.75 -9.39 -1.41
C LEU A 51 3.88 -8.39 -1.13
N GLU A 52 3.61 -7.10 -1.25
CA GLU A 52 4.53 -6.04 -0.85
C GLU A 52 4.84 -6.12 0.66
N GLY A 53 3.81 -6.27 1.49
CA GLY A 53 3.98 -6.40 2.95
C GLY A 53 4.81 -7.62 3.34
N VAL A 54 4.51 -8.78 2.75
CA VAL A 54 5.27 -10.03 2.99
C VAL A 54 6.71 -9.92 2.45
N GLY A 55 6.89 -9.35 1.26
CA GLY A 55 8.20 -9.16 0.66
C GLY A 55 9.10 -8.23 1.49
N MET A 56 8.51 -7.20 2.09
CA MET A 56 9.19 -6.30 3.02
C MET A 56 9.62 -7.00 4.31
N ILE A 57 8.74 -7.79 4.93
CA ILE A 57 9.09 -8.60 6.12
C ILE A 57 10.22 -9.57 5.79
N TYR A 58 10.11 -10.27 4.65
CA TYR A 58 11.16 -11.19 4.19
C TYR A 58 12.50 -10.46 3.98
N SER A 59 12.47 -9.29 3.35
CA SER A 59 13.66 -8.47 3.15
C SER A 59 14.29 -8.02 4.46
N ALA A 60 13.48 -7.61 5.44
CA ALA A 60 13.97 -7.17 6.73
C ALA A 60 14.72 -8.26 7.49
N ILE A 61 14.35 -9.53 7.27
CA ILE A 61 15.00 -10.70 7.88
C ILE A 61 16.27 -11.09 7.10
N ASN A 62 16.20 -11.08 5.77
CA ASN A 62 17.28 -11.57 4.90
C ASN A 62 18.24 -10.48 4.38
N PHE A 63 18.07 -9.23 4.81
CA PHE A 63 18.89 -8.07 4.42
C PHE A 63 19.00 -7.87 2.91
N ASN A 64 17.87 -7.93 2.18
CA ASN A 64 17.85 -7.72 0.73
C ASN A 64 17.21 -6.38 0.35
N MET A 65 18.00 -5.31 0.39
CA MET A 65 17.59 -3.94 0.09
C MET A 65 16.98 -3.71 -1.31
N GLN A 66 17.19 -4.62 -2.28
CA GLN A 66 16.60 -4.48 -3.61
C GLN A 66 15.08 -4.68 -3.60
N ILE A 67 14.58 -5.59 -2.76
CA ILE A 67 13.15 -5.93 -2.68
C ILE A 67 12.33 -4.74 -2.14
N PRO A 68 12.70 -4.11 -1.00
CA PRO A 68 12.03 -2.93 -0.50
C PRO A 68 12.08 -1.74 -1.45
N VAL A 69 13.20 -1.53 -2.16
CA VAL A 69 13.30 -0.43 -3.14
C VAL A 69 12.35 -0.66 -4.32
N PHE A 70 12.28 -1.89 -4.83
CA PHE A 70 11.31 -2.26 -5.86
C PHE A 70 9.86 -2.03 -5.40
N ILE A 71 9.53 -2.47 -4.18
CA ILE A 71 8.21 -2.30 -3.56
C ILE A 71 7.88 -0.82 -3.37
N LEU A 72 8.85 -0.01 -2.91
CA LEU A 72 8.70 1.44 -2.76
C LEU A 72 8.32 2.11 -4.09
N LEU A 73 9.00 1.75 -5.18
CA LEU A 73 8.69 2.27 -6.51
C LEU A 73 7.28 1.88 -6.97
N LEU A 74 6.85 0.65 -6.67
CA LEU A 74 5.54 0.13 -7.07
C LEU A 74 4.39 0.83 -6.31
N ILE A 75 4.57 1.06 -5.00
CA ILE A 75 3.65 1.85 -4.17
C ILE A 75 3.55 3.28 -4.70
N LEU A 76 4.68 3.94 -4.97
CA LEU A 76 4.71 5.32 -5.47
C LEU A 76 4.04 5.45 -6.84
N ALA A 77 4.30 4.52 -7.76
CA ALA A 77 3.67 4.50 -9.08
C ALA A 77 2.15 4.31 -8.97
N SER A 78 1.70 3.41 -8.10
CA SER A 78 0.28 3.11 -7.87
C SER A 78 -0.46 4.32 -7.26
N LEU A 79 0.12 4.94 -6.23
CA LEU A 79 -0.42 6.15 -5.60
C LEU A 79 -0.49 7.33 -6.56
N THR A 80 0.58 7.55 -7.34
CA THR A 80 0.61 8.64 -8.34
C THR A 80 -0.48 8.44 -9.38
N THR A 81 -0.62 7.21 -9.90
CA THR A 81 -1.66 6.87 -10.89
C THR A 81 -3.05 7.11 -10.32
N PHE A 82 -3.32 6.68 -9.09
CA PHE A 82 -4.59 6.92 -8.41
C PHE A 82 -4.91 8.42 -8.29
N VAL A 83 -3.97 9.23 -7.77
CA VAL A 83 -4.17 10.67 -7.59
C VAL A 83 -4.43 11.37 -8.93
N VAL A 84 -3.66 11.04 -9.98
CA VAL A 84 -3.84 11.63 -11.31
C VAL A 84 -5.21 11.32 -11.89
N ILE A 85 -5.69 10.08 -11.75
CA ILE A 85 -7.04 9.69 -12.21
C ILE A 85 -8.11 10.46 -11.44
N CYS A 86 -8.03 10.53 -10.11
CA CYS A 86 -9.03 11.25 -9.32
C CYS A 86 -9.10 12.75 -9.65
N ILE A 87 -7.95 13.40 -9.86
CA ILE A 87 -7.90 14.80 -10.30
C ILE A 87 -8.57 14.98 -11.67
N LYS A 88 -8.24 14.08 -12.63
CA LYS A 88 -8.77 14.16 -14.00
C LYS A 88 -10.29 13.97 -14.04
N GLU A 89 -10.81 13.04 -13.25
CA GLU A 89 -12.24 12.72 -13.20
C GLU A 89 -13.03 13.63 -12.23
N LYS A 90 -12.38 14.61 -11.58
CA LYS A 90 -12.98 15.53 -10.58
C LYS A 90 -13.61 14.82 -9.38
N GLU A 91 -13.04 13.69 -9.01
CA GLU A 91 -13.49 12.81 -7.91
C GLU A 91 -12.92 13.30 -6.55
N GLU A 92 -13.14 14.56 -6.20
CA GLU A 92 -12.57 15.19 -4.99
C GLU A 92 -13.07 14.55 -3.69
N GLU A 93 -14.33 14.09 -3.65
CA GLU A 93 -14.88 13.37 -2.51
C GLU A 93 -14.18 12.02 -2.30
N THR A 94 -13.92 11.29 -3.38
CA THR A 94 -13.18 10.02 -3.34
C THR A 94 -11.76 10.20 -2.79
N ILE A 95 -11.09 11.32 -3.10
CA ILE A 95 -9.78 11.65 -2.51
C ILE A 95 -9.88 11.88 -1.00
N LYS A 96 -10.91 12.62 -0.55
CA LYS A 96 -11.14 12.88 0.88
C LYS A 96 -11.45 11.60 1.65
N ASP A 97 -12.27 10.73 1.09
CA ASP A 97 -12.60 9.43 1.69
C ASP A 97 -11.40 8.49 1.75
N SER A 98 -10.46 8.65 0.81
CA SER A 98 -9.20 7.89 0.77
C SER A 98 -8.10 8.48 1.68
N MET A 99 -8.34 9.63 2.32
CA MET A 99 -7.34 10.34 3.14
C MET A 99 -6.72 9.48 4.24
N PRO A 100 -7.46 8.66 5.02
CA PRO A 100 -6.85 7.78 6.01
C PRO A 100 -5.86 6.78 5.40
N GLN A 101 -6.18 6.27 4.22
CA GLN A 101 -5.33 5.32 3.50
C GLN A 101 -4.06 6.01 2.97
N LEU A 102 -4.18 7.24 2.45
CA LEU A 102 -3.04 8.07 2.02
C LEU A 102 -2.09 8.40 3.18
N ILE A 103 -2.62 8.73 4.37
CA ILE A 103 -1.83 8.99 5.58
C ILE A 103 -1.05 7.74 5.99
N LEU A 104 -1.72 6.58 6.02
CA LEU A 104 -1.10 5.31 6.36
C LEU A 104 -0.01 4.90 5.35
N PHE A 105 -0.24 5.12 4.05
CA PHE A 105 0.80 4.95 3.04
C PHE A 105 1.98 5.89 3.28
N GLY A 106 1.73 7.16 3.63
CA GLY A 106 2.78 8.11 4.00
C GLY A 106 3.65 7.63 5.17
N ILE A 107 3.03 7.01 6.18
CA ILE A 107 3.75 6.39 7.31
C ILE A 107 4.61 5.22 6.83
N VAL A 108 4.07 4.35 5.98
CA VAL A 108 4.84 3.22 5.39
C VAL A 108 6.03 3.74 4.59
N LEU A 109 5.84 4.76 3.74
CA LEU A 109 6.92 5.38 2.96
C LEU A 109 8.01 5.94 3.87
N LEU A 110 7.63 6.66 4.93
CA LEU A 110 8.59 7.21 5.90
C LEU A 110 9.40 6.11 6.57
N LEU A 111 8.75 5.05 7.03
CA LEU A 111 9.42 3.93 7.69
C LEU A 111 10.37 3.17 6.76
N ILE A 112 10.02 3.02 5.47
CA ILE A 112 10.91 2.46 4.44
C ILE A 112 12.17 3.34 4.30
N VAL A 113 12.00 4.65 4.11
CA VAL A 113 13.10 5.59 3.91
C VAL A 113 14.02 5.64 5.13
N LEU A 114 13.46 5.68 6.34
CA LEU A 114 14.24 5.62 7.58
C LEU A 114 14.95 4.27 7.74
N GLY A 115 14.29 3.17 7.39
CA GLY A 115 14.88 1.83 7.36
C GLY A 115 16.09 1.74 6.42
N PHE A 116 16.03 2.39 5.25
CA PHE A 116 17.17 2.45 4.33
C PHE A 116 18.31 3.31 4.86
N SER A 117 17.98 4.45 5.45
CA SER A 117 18.98 5.38 5.99
C SER A 117 19.79 4.77 7.13
N GLN A 118 19.23 3.80 7.86
CA GLN A 118 19.93 3.05 8.91
C GLN A 118 20.86 1.95 8.37
N GLU A 119 20.62 1.44 7.16
CA GLU A 119 21.46 0.41 6.55
C GLU A 119 22.55 0.95 5.61
N LEU A 120 22.40 2.19 5.15
CA LEU A 120 23.47 2.88 4.43
C LEU A 120 24.56 3.31 5.42
N PRO A 121 25.82 2.86 5.25
CA PRO A 121 26.90 3.32 6.12
C PRO A 121 27.06 4.83 5.96
N VAL A 122 27.11 5.55 7.09
CA VAL A 122 27.53 6.96 7.13
C VAL A 122 28.99 6.98 6.68
N THR A 123 29.24 7.31 5.41
CA THR A 123 30.58 7.60 4.89
C THR A 123 31.06 8.95 5.39
#